data_AF-A0A953JMC2-F1
#
_entry.id   AF-A0A953JMC2-F1
#
_cell.length_a   1.000
_cell.length_b   1.000
_cell.length_c   1.000
_cell.angle_alpha   90.00
_cell.angle_beta   90.00
_cell.angle_gamma   90.00
#
_symmetry.space_group_name_H-M   'P 1'
#
loop_
_entity.id
_entity.type
_entity.pdbx_description
1 polymer ?
#
loop_
_entity_poly.entity_id
_entity_poly.type
_entity_poly.pdbx_seq_one_letter_code
_entity_poly.pdbx_strand_id
1 'polypeptide(L)' 'MRLPAAPALPRCSLDIGRSPTTEAELNAMRAAAWHRHGVVALSVEDIADPWLRQAIANEAIRRWGRRDGGTRHGR' A
#
# COMPACT_ATOMS: atom_id res chain seq x y z
N MET A 1 -15.11 31.77 -22.62
CA MET A 1 -16.03 31.06 -23.55
C MET A 1 -16.06 29.59 -23.12
N ARG A 2 -17.10 29.15 -22.40
CA ARG A 2 -17.27 27.74 -21.95
C ARG A 2 -18.10 27.02 -23.02
N LEU A 3 -17.59 25.89 -23.52
CA LEU A 3 -18.28 25.08 -24.53
C LEU A 3 -19.56 24.46 -23.94
N PRO A 4 -20.73 24.67 -24.56
CA PRO A 4 -22.01 24.17 -24.05
C PRO A 4 -22.23 22.71 -24.47
N ALA A 5 -21.42 21.77 -23.96
CA ALA A 5 -21.66 20.32 -24.09
C ALA A 5 -20.61 19.42 -23.39
N ALA A 6 -19.78 19.94 -22.48
CA ALA A 6 -18.85 19.05 -21.76
C ALA A 6 -19.65 18.08 -20.88
N PRO A 7 -19.42 16.75 -20.97
CA PRO A 7 -20.09 15.79 -20.09
C PRO A 7 -19.82 16.16 -18.63
N ALA A 8 -20.86 16.08 -17.80
CA ALA A 8 -20.74 16.36 -16.38
C ALA A 8 -19.68 15.43 -15.76
N LEU A 9 -18.84 15.98 -14.89
CA LEU A 9 -17.89 15.17 -14.12
C LEU A 9 -18.66 14.07 -13.38
N PRO A 10 -18.14 12.84 -13.35
CA PRO A 10 -18.79 11.74 -12.66
C PRO A 10 -19.02 12.11 -11.19
N ARG A 11 -20.22 11.80 -10.70
CA ARG A 11 -20.70 12.22 -9.37
C ARG A 11 -20.08 11.43 -8.21
N CYS A 12 -19.20 10.46 -8.49
CA CYS A 12 -18.63 9.60 -7.47
C CYS A 12 -17.15 9.91 -7.24
N SER A 13 -16.76 9.91 -5.96
CA SER A 13 -15.37 10.15 -5.53
C SER A 13 -14.39 9.08 -6.01
N LEU A 14 -14.89 7.94 -6.50
CA LEU A 14 -14.10 6.85 -7.07
C LEU A 14 -13.69 7.10 -8.53
N ASP A 15 -14.46 7.91 -9.27
CA ASP A 15 -14.15 8.30 -10.66
C ASP A 15 -13.29 9.56 -10.75
N ILE A 16 -13.11 10.29 -9.63
CA ILE A 16 -11.99 11.21 -9.50
C ILE A 16 -10.76 10.32 -9.48
N GLY A 17 -10.05 10.28 -10.61
CA GLY A 17 -8.77 9.58 -10.78
C GLY A 17 -7.76 10.13 -9.79
N ARG A 18 -7.84 9.66 -8.54
CA ARG A 18 -6.86 9.94 -7.51
C ARG A 18 -5.59 9.30 -8.01
N SER A 19 -4.58 10.12 -8.28
CA SER A 19 -3.27 9.64 -8.69
C SER A 19 -2.80 8.56 -7.70
N PRO A 20 -2.12 7.52 -8.19
CA PRO A 20 -1.56 6.49 -7.32
C PRO A 20 -0.77 7.17 -6.20
N THR A 21 -1.02 6.75 -4.95
CA THR A 21 -0.40 7.34 -3.76
C THR A 21 1.10 7.45 -3.99
N THR A 22 1.63 8.66 -3.91
CA THR A 22 3.06 8.91 -4.12
C THR A 22 3.87 8.24 -3.01
N GLU A 23 5.15 7.98 -3.27
CA GLU A 23 6.04 7.40 -2.25
C GLU A 23 6.14 8.28 -0.99
N ALA A 24 6.15 9.60 -1.16
CA ALA A 24 6.16 10.56 -0.06
C ALA A 24 4.89 10.47 0.79
N GLU A 25 3.71 10.35 0.15
CA GLU A 25 2.44 10.15 0.85
C GLU A 25 2.40 8.80 1.57
N LEU A 26 2.91 7.73 0.95
CA LEU A 26 3.03 6.42 1.60
C LEU A 26 3.94 6.50 2.83
N ASN A 27 5.07 7.19 2.74
CA ASN A 27 5.97 7.37 3.87
C ASN A 27 5.32 8.17 5.00
N ALA A 28 4.58 9.25 4.67
CA ALA A 28 3.81 10.01 5.65
C ALA A 28 2.74 9.15 6.34
N MET A 29 2.06 8.27 5.60
CA MET A 29 1.10 7.32 6.16
C MET A 29 1.76 6.32 7.11
N ARG A 30 2.94 5.78 6.76
CA ARG A 30 3.71 4.87 7.64
C ARG A 30 4.16 5.58 8.91
N ALA A 31 4.65 6.81 8.80
CA ALA A 31 5.02 7.63 9.96
C ALA A 31 3.81 7.91 10.86
N ALA A 32 2.66 8.24 10.28
CA ALA A 32 1.43 8.44 11.04
C ALA A 32 0.97 7.16 11.75
N ALA A 33 1.08 5.99 11.10
CA ALA A 33 0.77 4.70 11.71
C ALA A 33 1.65 4.43 12.94
N TRP A 34 2.94 4.74 12.86
CA TRP A 34 3.85 4.63 13.99
C TRP A 34 3.45 5.58 15.13
N HIS A 35 3.36 6.88 14.85
CA HIS A 35 3.16 7.89 15.88
C HIS A 35 1.78 7.82 16.55
N ARG A 36 0.74 7.42 15.81
CA ARG A 36 -0.65 7.45 16.31
C ARG A 36 -1.13 6.11 16.84
N HIS A 37 -0.64 5.01 16.26
CA HIS A 37 -1.18 3.68 16.53
C HIS A 37 -0.12 2.70 17.05
N GLY A 38 1.16 3.11 17.10
CA GLY A 38 2.26 2.22 17.47
C GLY A 38 2.46 1.08 16.47
N VAL A 39 1.98 1.24 15.23
CA VAL A 39 2.07 0.23 14.18
C VAL A 39 3.18 0.59 13.22
N VAL A 40 4.09 -0.35 13.00
CA VAL A 40 5.22 -0.20 12.07
C VAL A 40 4.87 -0.87 10.75
N ALA A 41 4.95 -0.12 9.64
CA ALA A 41 4.73 -0.61 8.29
C ALA A 41 6.04 -0.48 7.48
N LEU A 42 6.76 -1.60 7.37
CA LEU A 42 8.04 -1.71 6.69
C LEU A 42 7.95 -2.75 5.57
N SER A 43 8.72 -2.54 4.50
CA SER A 43 9.04 -3.62 3.56
C SER A 43 9.90 -4.65 4.28
N VAL A 44 9.64 -5.94 4.05
CA VAL A 44 10.43 -7.00 4.70
C VAL A 44 11.84 -7.01 4.11
N GLU A 45 11.93 -6.70 2.82
CA GLU A 45 13.14 -6.63 2.01
C GLU A 45 14.09 -5.52 2.49
N ASP A 46 13.54 -4.43 3.02
CA ASP A 46 14.32 -3.27 3.51
C ASP A 46 14.93 -3.52 4.92
N ILE A 47 14.51 -4.58 5.61
CA ILE A 47 15.08 -4.93 6.92
C ILE A 47 16.50 -5.47 6.69
N ALA A 48 17.53 -4.73 7.07
CA ALA A 48 18.92 -5.09 6.80
C ALA A 48 19.35 -6.39 7.53
N ASP A 49 18.93 -6.57 8.77
CA ASP A 49 19.27 -7.74 9.58
C ASP A 49 18.52 -9.00 9.07
N PRO A 50 19.23 -10.06 8.63
CA PRO A 50 18.58 -11.25 8.08
C PRO A 50 17.72 -12.02 9.10
N TRP A 51 18.11 -12.04 10.37
CA TRP A 51 17.39 -12.74 11.42
C TRP A 51 16.10 -12.02 11.78
N LEU A 52 16.17 -10.70 11.94
CA LEU A 52 15.00 -9.85 12.17
C LEU A 52 14.02 -9.95 11.00
N ARG A 53 14.53 -9.91 9.77
CA ARG A 53 13.71 -10.11 8.56
C ARG A 53 12.94 -11.42 8.62
N GLN A 54 13.62 -12.52 8.94
CA GLN A 54 13.00 -13.84 9.03
C GLN A 54 11.99 -13.93 10.17
N ALA A 55 12.29 -13.34 11.34
CA ALA A 55 11.38 -13.33 12.48
C ALA A 55 10.07 -12.60 12.17
N ILE A 56 10.15 -11.41 11.55
CA ILE A 56 8.98 -10.63 11.15
C ILE A 56 8.18 -11.36 10.06
N ALA A 57 8.85 -11.96 9.09
CA ALA A 57 8.18 -12.78 8.07
C ALA A 57 7.44 -13.97 8.69
N ASN A 58 8.07 -14.69 9.62
CA ASN A 58 7.45 -15.82 10.31
C ASN A 58 6.22 -15.38 11.12
N GLU A 59 6.32 -14.27 11.85
CA GLU A 59 5.19 -13.75 12.62
C GLU A 59 4.04 -13.31 11.71
N ALA A 60 4.35 -12.69 10.59
CA ALA A 60 3.34 -12.34 9.59
C ALA A 60 2.66 -13.58 8.99
N ILE A 61 3.43 -14.62 8.66
CA ILE A 61 2.89 -15.89 8.16
C ILE A 61 2.01 -16.58 9.19
N ARG A 62 2.42 -16.58 10.46
CA ARG A 62 1.65 -17.17 11.56
C ARG A 62 0.31 -16.46 11.76
N ARG A 63 0.28 -15.12 11.61
CA ARG A 63 -0.89 -14.31 11.89
C ARG A 63 -1.86 -14.17 10.72
N TRP A 64 -1.36 -14.13 9.50
CA TRP A 64 -2.16 -13.84 8.30
C TRP A 64 -2.04 -14.90 7.18
N GLY A 65 -1.25 -15.94 7.39
CA GLY A 65 -0.97 -16.94 6.36
C GLY A 65 0.20 -16.56 5.46
N ARG A 66 0.60 -17.48 4.58
CA ARG A 66 1.67 -17.23 3.62
C ARG A 66 1.24 -16.13 2.67
N ARG A 67 2.18 -15.24 2.30
CA ARG A 67 1.96 -14.32 1.18
C ARG A 67 1.69 -15.17 -0.06
N ASP A 68 0.64 -14.87 -0.80
CA ASP A 68 0.43 -15.39 -2.14
C ASP A 68 1.55 -14.82 -3.01
N GLY A 69 2.66 -15.55 -3.06
CA GLY A 69 3.80 -15.23 -3.91
C GLY A 69 3.33 -15.33 -5.35
N GLY A 70 2.99 -14.18 -5.93
CA GLY A 70 2.72 -13.91 -7.34
C GLY A 70 2.17 -15.09 -8.13
N THR A 71 0.91 -15.01 -8.52
CA THR A 71 0.29 -15.68 -9.67
C THR A 71 1.33 -16.39 -10.57
N ARG A 72 1.49 -17.72 -10.42
CA ARG A 72 2.05 -18.53 -11.51
C ARG A 72 1.01 -18.51 -12.61
N HIS A 73 1.13 -17.55 -13.54
CA HIS A 73 0.38 -17.60 -14.77
C HIS A 73 0.77 -18.87 -15.53
N GLY A 74 -0.24 -19.69 -15.81
CA GLY A 74 -0.36 -20.69 -16.87
C GLY A 74 0.90 -21.43 -17.33
N ARG A 75 0.92 -22.74 -17.09
CA ARG A 75 1.47 -23.69 -18.07
C ARG A 75 0.36 -24.03 -19.06
#